data_AF-A0A9N7P1I8-F1
#
_entry.id   AF-A0A9N7P1I8-F1
#
_cell.length_a   1.000
_cell.length_b   1.000
_cell.length_c   1.000
_cell.angle_alpha   90.00
_cell.angle_beta   90.00
_cell.angle_gamma   90.00
#
_symmetry.space_group_name_H-M   'P 1'
#
loop_
_entity.id
_entity.type
_entity.pdbx_description
1 polymer ?
#
loop_
_entity_poly.entity_id
_entity_poly.type
_entity_poly.pdbx_seq_one_letter_code
_entity_poly.pdbx_strand_id
1 'polypeptide(L)'
;MISGEEEIQTIEKLEQDELRAQMKLSMYASVTNIIPYFNNLSKICGYIVARDKKVVEKFEFDQSEITSFDTCNDIWKMLEL
;
A
#
# COMPACT_ATOMS: atom_id res chain seq x y z
N MET A 1 11.96 31.67 -16.29
CA MET A 1 12.63 30.49 -16.86
C MET A 1 13.29 29.81 -15.69
N ILE A 2 12.88 28.59 -15.37
CA ILE A 2 13.59 27.73 -14.42
C ILE A 2 14.91 27.38 -15.11
N SER A 3 16.04 27.48 -14.40
CA SER A 3 17.35 27.13 -14.98
C SER A 3 17.38 25.63 -15.31
N GLY A 4 18.08 25.22 -16.38
CA GLY A 4 18.21 23.79 -16.71
C GLY A 4 18.78 22.94 -15.57
N GLU A 5 19.56 23.55 -14.67
CA GLU A 5 20.08 22.91 -13.46
C GLU A 5 19.01 22.67 -12.38
N GLU A 6 18.05 23.59 -12.24
CA GLU A 6 16.93 23.46 -11.30
C GLU A 6 15.93 22.38 -11.76
N GLU A 7 15.77 22.21 -13.07
CA GLU A 7 14.95 21.16 -13.68
C GLU A 7 15.54 19.76 -13.42
N ILE A 8 16.86 19.59 -13.58
CA ILE A 8 17.56 18.32 -13.29
C ILE A 8 17.43 17.95 -11.81
N GLN A 9 17.68 18.89 -10.89
CA GLN A 9 17.54 18.64 -9.45
C GLN A 9 16.11 18.25 -9.05
N THR A 10 15.10 18.82 -9.73
CA THR A 10 13.70 18.47 -9.50
C THR A 10 13.42 17.03 -9.91
N ILE A 11 13.93 16.60 -11.08
CA ILE A 11 13.78 15.23 -11.56
C ILE A 11 14.46 14.24 -10.62
N GLU A 12 15.71 14.48 -10.23
CA GLU A 12 16.45 13.61 -9.30
C GLU A 12 15.70 13.43 -7.97
N LYS A 13 15.10 14.51 -7.46
CA LYS A 13 14.30 14.46 -6.24
C LYS A 13 13.03 13.61 -6.41
N LEU A 14 12.34 13.74 -7.54
CA LEU A 14 11.15 12.95 -7.84
C LEU A 14 11.48 11.46 -7.93
N GLU A 15 12.58 11.10 -8.59
CA GLU A 15 13.05 9.71 -8.68
C GLU A 15 13.42 9.15 -7.29
N GLN A 16 14.08 9.95 -6.45
CA GLN A 16 14.42 9.55 -5.10
C GLN A 16 13.18 9.35 -4.22
N ASP A 17 12.19 10.23 -4.34
CA ASP A 17 10.93 10.14 -3.60
C ASP A 17 10.10 8.93 -4.07
N GLU A 18 10.10 8.62 -5.37
CA GLU A 18 9.47 7.42 -5.92
C GLU A 18 10.14 6.14 -5.40
N LEU A 19 11.47 6.07 -5.46
CA LEU A 19 12.22 4.92 -4.93
C LEU A 19 11.93 4.72 -3.44
N ARG A 20 11.90 5.80 -2.66
CA ARG A 20 11.55 5.75 -1.23
C ARG A 20 10.13 5.23 -1.01
N ALA A 21 9.17 5.64 -1.82
CA ALA A 21 7.80 5.16 -1.74
C ALA A 21 7.72 3.65 -2.05
N GLN A 22 8.39 3.20 -3.11
CA GLN A 22 8.45 1.78 -3.49
C GLN A 22 9.09 0.92 -2.38
N MET A 23 10.21 1.38 -1.79
CA MET A 23 10.86 0.67 -0.67
C MET A 23 9.94 0.52 0.55
N LYS A 24 9.19 1.58 0.91
CA LYS A 24 8.20 1.51 2.01
C LYS A 24 7.11 0.50 1.73
N LEU A 25 6.55 0.50 0.51
CA LEU A 25 5.53 -0.46 0.12
C LEU A 25 6.05 -1.90 0.15
N SER A 26 7.27 -2.13 -0.34
CA SER A 26 7.93 -3.43 -0.28
C SER A 26 8.15 -3.90 1.16
N MET A 27 8.50 -2.99 2.08
CA MET A 27 8.64 -3.30 3.49
C MET A 27 7.30 -3.71 4.12
N TYR A 28 6.21 -3.02 3.81
CA TYR A 28 4.89 -3.41 4.32
C TYR A 28 4.43 -4.76 3.76
N ALA A 29 4.58 -4.97 2.45
CA ALA A 29 4.21 -6.23 1.82
C ALA A 29 5.02 -7.43 2.34
N SER A 30 6.28 -7.23 2.77
CA SER A 30 7.08 -8.34 3.32
C SER A 30 6.59 -8.81 4.69
N VAL A 31 5.93 -7.93 5.45
CA VAL A 31 5.36 -8.22 6.77
C VAL A 31 3.93 -8.75 6.65
N THR A 32 3.10 -8.08 5.84
CA THR A 32 1.66 -8.38 5.79
C THR A 32 1.28 -9.35 4.68
N ASN A 33 2.14 -9.56 3.68
CA ASN A 33 1.79 -10.24 2.43
C ASN A 33 0.52 -9.66 1.75
N ILE A 34 0.18 -8.39 2.02
CA ILE A 34 -0.96 -7.69 1.42
C ILE A 34 -0.52 -6.96 0.16
N ILE A 35 -1.33 -7.08 -0.89
CA ILE A 35 -1.27 -6.23 -2.07
C ILE A 35 -2.56 -5.39 -2.12
N PRO A 36 -2.47 -4.07 -1.87
CA PRO A 36 -3.64 -3.17 -1.88
C PRO A 36 -4.09 -2.84 -3.31
N TYR A 37 -5.37 -2.53 -3.47
CA TYR A 37 -5.91 -1.93 -4.69
C TYR A 37 -5.99 -0.41 -4.55
N PHE A 38 -5.48 0.32 -5.54
CA PHE A 38 -5.45 1.79 -5.56
C PHE A 38 -6.53 2.40 -6.46
N ASN A 39 -7.49 1.60 -6.93
CA ASN A 39 -8.50 2.01 -7.90
C ASN A 39 -9.68 2.78 -7.28
N ASN A 40 -9.96 2.59 -5.99
CA ASN A 40 -11.07 3.23 -5.30
C ASN A 40 -10.62 3.82 -3.96
N LEU A 41 -10.71 5.14 -3.82
CA LEU A 41 -10.34 5.86 -2.59
C LEU A 41 -11.40 5.77 -1.48
N SER A 42 -12.65 5.40 -1.79
CA SER A 42 -13.72 5.28 -0.79
C SER A 42 -13.67 3.96 -0.01
N LYS A 43 -12.87 3.00 -0.49
CA LYS A 43 -12.78 1.65 0.07
C LYS A 43 -11.35 1.25 0.34
N ILE A 44 -11.13 0.53 1.43
CA ILE A 44 -9.87 -0.15 1.70
C ILE A 44 -10.03 -1.58 1.19
N CYS A 45 -9.36 -1.90 0.09
CA CYS A 45 -9.50 -3.20 -0.54
C CYS A 45 -8.17 -3.72 -1.10
N GLY A 46 -8.11 -5.03 -1.30
CA GLY A 46 -6.90 -5.69 -1.77
C GLY A 46 -7.00 -7.19 -1.59
N TYR A 47 -5.84 -7.83 -1.61
CA TYR A 47 -5.73 -9.25 -1.33
C TYR A 47 -4.52 -9.59 -0.45
N ILE A 48 -4.68 -10.63 0.36
CA ILE A 48 -3.64 -11.26 1.18
C ILE A 48 -3.12 -12.47 0.42
N VAL A 49 -1.80 -12.58 0.29
CA VAL A 49 -1.12 -13.71 -0.35
C VAL A 49 -0.65 -14.67 0.75
N ALA A 50 -1.30 -15.83 0.86
CA ALA A 50 -0.79 -16.90 1.71
C ALA A 50 0.48 -17.51 1.09
N ARG A 51 1.54 -17.72 1.89
CA ARG A 51 2.83 -18.28 1.40
C ARG A 51 2.76 -19.78 1.16
N ASP A 52 1.91 -20.47 1.91
CA ASP A 52 1.80 -21.93 1.98
C ASP A 52 0.72 -22.48 1.03
N LYS A 53 -0.39 -21.76 0.91
CA LYS A 53 -1.50 -22.08 0.04
C LYS A 53 -1.49 -21.05 -1.06
N LYS A 54 -1.64 -21.46 -2.33
CA LYS A 54 -1.85 -20.53 -3.47
C LYS A 54 -3.21 -19.80 -3.38
N VAL A 55 -3.63 -19.44 -2.17
CA VAL A 55 -4.90 -18.84 -1.82
C VAL A 55 -4.68 -17.35 -1.70
N VAL A 56 -5.50 -16.63 -2.45
CA VAL A 56 -5.56 -15.17 -2.47
C VAL A 56 -6.87 -14.81 -1.80
N GLU A 57 -6.81 -14.38 -0.54
CA GLU A 57 -7.99 -13.92 0.18
C GLU A 57 -8.21 -12.44 -0.12
N LYS A 58 -9.39 -12.10 -0.64
CA LYS A 58 -9.74 -10.72 -0.97
C LYS A 58 -10.47 -10.09 0.20
N PHE A 59 -10.16 -8.82 0.48
CA PHE A 59 -10.86 -8.03 1.47
C PHE A 59 -11.33 -6.70 0.86
N GLU A 60 -12.43 -6.19 1.40
CA GLU A 60 -12.99 -4.89 1.05
C GLU A 60 -13.72 -4.31 2.26
N PHE A 61 -13.37 -3.07 2.62
CA PHE A 61 -13.95 -2.32 3.72
C PHE A 61 -14.39 -0.95 3.22
N ASP A 62 -15.64 -0.57 3.51
CA ASP A 62 -16.14 0.77 3.18
C ASP A 62 -15.75 1.76 4.29
N GLN A 63 -15.01 2.81 3.92
CA GLN A 63 -14.51 3.78 4.90
C GLN A 63 -15.64 4.60 5.56
N SER A 64 -16.87 4.57 5.03
CA SER A 64 -18.04 5.23 5.62
C SER A 64 -18.76 4.37 6.65
N GLU A 65 -18.55 3.05 6.65
CA GLU A 65 -19.29 2.11 7.49
C GLU A 65 -18.46 1.60 8.68
N ILE A 66 -17.14 1.51 8.52
CA ILE A 66 -16.23 0.97 9.53
C ILE A 66 -15.16 1.99 9.92
N THR A 67 -14.80 2.02 11.21
CA THR A 67 -13.73 2.90 11.68
C THR A 67 -12.37 2.42 11.19
N SER A 68 -11.39 3.32 11.07
CA SER A 68 -10.01 2.93 10.77
C SER A 68 -9.45 1.94 11.80
N PHE A 69 -9.87 2.03 13.06
CA PHE A 69 -9.42 1.14 14.13
C PHE A 69 -9.94 -0.28 13.92
N ASP A 70 -11.24 -0.43 13.68
CA ASP A 70 -11.87 -1.74 13.47
C ASP A 70 -11.34 -2.39 12.20
N THR A 71 -11.20 -1.60 11.12
CA THR A 71 -10.59 -2.06 9.86
C THR A 71 -9.19 -2.62 10.07
N CYS A 72 -8.33 -1.89 10.81
CA CYS A 72 -6.98 -2.35 11.12
C CYS A 72 -7.01 -3.66 11.93
N ASN A 73 -7.84 -3.75 12.96
CA ASN A 73 -7.94 -4.95 13.78
C ASN A 73 -8.40 -6.15 12.95
N ASP A 74 -9.37 -5.98 12.06
CA ASP A 74 -9.89 -7.07 11.25
C ASP A 74 -8.86 -7.53 10.22
N ILE A 75 -8.13 -6.61 9.58
CA ILE A 75 -7.00 -6.94 8.71
C ILE A 75 -5.93 -7.73 9.49
N TRP A 76 -5.55 -7.28 10.69
CA TRP A 76 -4.55 -7.99 11.49
C TRP A 76 -5.01 -9.40 11.89
N LYS A 77 -6.29 -9.61 12.21
CA LYS A 77 -6.84 -10.95 12.48
C LYS A 77 -6.78 -11.86 11.27
N MET A 78 -6.98 -11.33 10.06
CA MET A 78 -6.90 -12.11 8.81
C MET A 78 -5.46 -12.59 8.50
N LEU A 79 -4.44 -11.90 9.00
CA LEU A 79 -3.04 -12.25 8.76
C LEU A 79 -2.54 -13.45 9.58
N GLU A 80 -3.37 -14.05 10.44
CA GLU A 80 -3.00 -15.14 11.36
C GLU A 80 -1.72 -14.85 12.17
N LEU A 81 -1.47 -13.59 12.51
CA LEU A 81 -0.38 -13.12 13.38
C LEU A 81 -0.78 -13.12 14.86
#